data_AF-A0A3D4BFJ2-F1
#
_entry.id   AF-A0A3D4BFJ2-F1
#
_cell.length_a   1.000
_cell.length_b   1.000
_cell.length_c   1.000
_cell.angle_alpha   90.00
_cell.angle_beta   90.00
_cell.angle_gamma   90.00
#
_symmetry.space_group_name_H-M   'P 1'
#
loop_
_entity.id
_entity.type
_entity.pdbx_description
1 polymer ?
#
loop_
_entity_poly.entity_id
_entity_poly.type
_entity_poly.pdbx_seq_one_letter_code
_entity_poly.pdbx_strand_id
1 'polypeptide(L)'
;DAEIDFADINPKLIRILSQFEPFGPQNMTPTFMSKNIKDTGYAKPLGKDDEHLKLFIKQNNSEGFGAIGFGLGKKLESVSNQKPFDAVYCIDENEFNGNVTVQLRIKDLKS
;
A
#
# COMPACT_ATOMS: atom_id res chain seq x y z
N ASP A 1 -9.71 -3.42 11.41
CA ASP A 1 -8.92 -3.99 10.31
C ASP A 1 -9.78 -4.98 9.54
N ALA A 2 -9.87 -4.80 8.22
CA ALA A 2 -10.62 -5.69 7.33
C ALA A 2 -9.65 -6.37 6.35
N GLU A 3 -9.77 -7.68 6.19
CA GLU A 3 -9.07 -8.41 5.13
C GLU A 3 -9.79 -8.13 3.80
N ILE A 4 -9.04 -7.75 2.78
CA ILE A 4 -9.56 -7.39 1.47
C ILE A 4 -8.60 -7.85 0.38
N ASP A 5 -9.13 -8.25 -0.76
CA ASP A 5 -8.33 -8.53 -1.95
C ASP A 5 -8.12 -7.26 -2.78
N PHE A 6 -7.00 -7.19 -3.49
CA PHE A 6 -6.69 -6.05 -4.36
C PHE A 6 -7.70 -5.86 -5.49
N ALA A 7 -8.41 -6.93 -5.88
CA ALA A 7 -9.52 -6.85 -6.84
C ALA A 7 -10.71 -6.03 -6.32
N ASP A 8 -10.87 -5.90 -5.00
CA ASP A 8 -11.93 -5.11 -4.37
C ASP A 8 -11.54 -3.64 -4.19
N ILE A 9 -10.26 -3.30 -4.37
CA ILE A 9 -9.76 -1.92 -4.38
C ILE A 9 -10.10 -1.28 -5.73
N ASN A 10 -11.35 -0.88 -5.87
CA ASN A 10 -11.90 -0.30 -7.09
C ASN A 10 -12.44 1.12 -6.84
N PRO A 11 -12.77 1.90 -7.90
CA PRO A 11 -13.25 3.27 -7.76
C PRO A 11 -14.48 3.44 -6.85
N LYS A 12 -15.32 2.41 -6.71
CA LYS A 12 -16.48 2.45 -5.80
C LYS A 12 -16.01 2.42 -4.35
N LEU A 13 -15.05 1.55 -4.00
CA LEU A 13 -14.47 1.54 -2.66
C LEU A 13 -13.81 2.88 -2.35
N ILE A 14 -12.99 3.40 -3.27
CA ILE A 14 -12.32 4.71 -3.09
C ILE A 14 -13.33 5.81 -2.80
N ARG A 15 -14.40 5.91 -3.61
CA ARG A 15 -15.47 6.90 -3.40
C ARG A 15 -16.20 6.75 -2.06
N ILE A 16 -16.34 5.52 -1.55
CA ILE A 16 -16.89 5.29 -0.21
C ILE A 16 -15.92 5.82 0.84
N LEU A 17 -14.62 5.52 0.72
CA LEU A 17 -13.60 6.00 1.65
C LEU A 17 -13.52 7.52 1.70
N SER A 18 -13.55 8.21 0.56
CA SER A 18 -13.52 9.68 0.52
C SER A 18 -14.73 10.34 1.19
N GLN A 19 -15.88 9.65 1.32
CA GLN A 19 -17.04 10.19 2.06
C GLN A 19 -16.82 10.21 3.58
N PHE A 20 -15.80 9.49 4.08
CA PHE A 20 -15.41 9.54 5.48
C PHE A 20 -14.39 10.65 5.75
N GLU A 21 -13.98 11.45 4.77
CA GLU A 21 -13.06 12.57 5.00
C GLU A 21 -13.76 13.76 5.70
N PRO A 22 -13.02 14.58 6.48
CA PRO A 22 -11.58 14.57 6.67
C PRO A 22 -11.10 13.54 7.72
N PHE A 23 -9.96 12.90 7.44
CA PHE A 23 -9.28 12.04 8.42
C PHE A 23 -8.44 12.87 9.39
N GLY A 24 -8.35 12.42 10.65
CA GLY A 24 -7.61 13.11 11.71
C GLY A 24 -7.56 12.29 13.00
N PRO A 25 -7.05 12.85 14.12
CA PRO A 25 -6.96 12.14 15.40
C PRO A 25 -8.30 11.57 15.90
N GLN A 26 -9.41 12.18 15.47
CA GLN A 26 -10.77 11.77 15.81
C GLN A 26 -11.44 10.90 14.73
N ASN A 27 -10.80 10.69 13.58
CA ASN A 27 -11.33 9.93 12.45
C ASN A 27 -10.18 9.26 11.67
N MET A 28 -9.80 8.07 12.10
CA MET A 28 -8.65 7.37 11.52
C MET A 28 -8.97 6.82 10.13
N THR A 29 -7.99 6.86 9.23
CA THR A 29 -8.10 6.19 7.95
C THR A 29 -8.35 4.68 8.13
N PRO A 30 -9.33 4.11 7.43
CA PRO A 30 -9.58 2.67 7.45
C PRO A 30 -8.32 1.89 7.12
N THR A 31 -8.06 0.85 7.92
CA THR A 31 -6.90 -0.01 7.77
C THR A 31 -7.34 -1.37 7.23
N PHE A 32 -6.64 -1.80 6.19
CA PHE A 32 -6.88 -3.01 5.44
C PHE A 32 -5.70 -3.95 5.54
N MET A 33 -5.97 -5.25 5.33
CA MET A 33 -4.94 -6.28 5.23
C MET A 33 -5.17 -7.09 3.96
N SER A 34 -4.09 -7.37 3.24
CA SER A 34 -4.11 -8.36 2.15
C SER A 34 -3.03 -9.39 2.39
N LYS A 35 -3.32 -10.64 2.01
CA LYS A 35 -2.40 -11.76 2.16
C LYS A 35 -1.87 -12.23 0.82
N ASN A 36 -0.70 -12.87 0.87
CA ASN A 36 -0.07 -13.50 -0.30
C ASN A 36 0.09 -12.53 -1.49
N ILE A 37 0.43 -11.28 -1.18
CA ILE A 37 0.75 -10.26 -2.19
C ILE A 37 2.23 -10.32 -2.55
N LYS A 38 2.59 -9.81 -3.72
CA LYS A 38 3.97 -9.81 -4.22
C LYS A 38 4.33 -8.46 -4.81
N ASP A 39 5.58 -8.06 -4.63
CA ASP A 39 6.14 -6.96 -5.40
C ASP A 39 6.46 -7.43 -6.83
N THR A 40 6.31 -6.55 -7.81
CA THR A 40 6.54 -6.87 -9.23
C THR A 40 8.02 -6.84 -9.64
N GLY A 41 8.95 -6.73 -8.69
CA GLY A 41 10.37 -6.45 -8.92
C GLY A 41 10.70 -4.95 -8.93
N TYR A 42 9.79 -4.10 -8.45
CA TYR A 42 9.98 -2.65 -8.35
C TYR A 42 10.53 -2.21 -6.99
N ALA A 43 10.48 -3.08 -5.97
CA ALA A 43 10.86 -2.77 -4.60
C ALA A 43 12.22 -2.05 -4.53
N LYS A 44 12.23 -0.86 -3.93
CA LYS A 44 13.44 -0.07 -3.74
C LYS A 44 13.37 0.79 -2.48
N PRO A 45 14.51 1.02 -1.82
CA PRO A 45 14.57 1.97 -0.74
C PRO A 45 14.39 3.41 -1.25
N LEU A 46 13.95 4.29 -0.36
CA LEU A 46 13.74 5.72 -0.62
C LEU A 46 13.99 6.53 0.65
N GLY A 47 14.34 7.81 0.48
CA GLY A 47 14.59 8.74 1.58
C GLY A 47 16.07 8.88 1.88
N LYS A 48 16.37 9.62 2.94
CA LYS A 48 17.74 9.72 3.45
C LYS A 48 18.09 8.39 4.13
N ASP A 49 19.28 7.89 3.86
CA ASP A 49 19.79 6.63 4.45
C ASP A 49 18.90 5.40 4.18
N ASP A 50 18.19 5.37 3.04
CA ASP A 50 17.35 4.24 2.61
C ASP A 50 16.25 3.84 3.64
N GLU A 51 15.72 4.83 4.37
CA GLU A 51 14.81 4.61 5.50
C GLU A 51 13.43 4.06 5.10
N HIS A 52 12.92 4.43 3.91
CA HIS A 52 11.57 4.08 3.47
C HIS A 52 11.61 3.03 2.37
N LEU A 53 10.49 2.32 2.20
CA LEU A 53 10.36 1.28 1.18
C LEU A 53 9.29 1.68 0.18
N LYS A 54 9.66 1.79 -1.10
CA LYS A 54 8.72 2.01 -2.20
C LYS A 54 8.54 0.71 -2.99
N LEU A 55 7.30 0.36 -3.26
CA LEU A 55 6.91 -0.93 -3.84
C LEU A 55 5.90 -0.72 -4.97
N PHE A 56 5.79 -1.73 -5.84
CA PHE A 56 4.66 -1.88 -6.72
C PHE A 56 4.11 -3.30 -6.54
N ILE A 57 2.97 -3.39 -5.85
CA ILE A 57 2.45 -4.66 -5.32
C ILE A 57 1.23 -5.14 -6.09
N LYS A 58 1.13 -6.45 -6.26
CA LYS A 58 0.03 -7.15 -6.93
C LYS A 58 -0.42 -8.35 -6.11
N GLN A 59 -1.68 -8.73 -6.27
CA GLN A 59 -2.25 -9.95 -5.71
C GLN A 59 -2.86 -10.76 -6.85
N ASN A 60 -2.34 -11.97 -7.09
CA ASN A 60 -2.80 -12.83 -8.18
C ASN A 60 -2.83 -12.07 -9.54
N ASN A 61 -3.99 -12.01 -10.19
CA ASN A 61 -4.22 -11.31 -11.46
C ASN A 61 -4.84 -9.91 -11.28
N SER A 62 -4.77 -9.32 -10.08
CA SER A 62 -5.28 -7.98 -9.82
C SER A 62 -4.48 -6.90 -10.57
N GLU A 63 -5.05 -5.69 -10.62
CA GLU A 63 -4.26 -4.50 -10.89
C GLU A 63 -3.16 -4.33 -9.83
N GLY A 64 -2.10 -3.63 -10.21
CA GLY A 64 -1.00 -3.32 -9.31
C GLY A 64 -1.13 -1.94 -8.71
N PHE A 65 -0.74 -1.81 -7.46
CA PHE A 65 -0.78 -0.56 -6.73
C PHE A 65 0.63 -0.10 -6.37
N GLY A 66 0.87 1.19 -6.56
CA GLY A 66 2.03 1.82 -5.93
C GLY A 66 1.85 1.80 -4.42
N ALA A 67 2.91 1.46 -3.69
CA ALA A 67 2.86 1.45 -2.24
C ALA A 67 4.11 2.06 -1.61
N ILE A 68 3.93 2.65 -0.43
CA ILE A 68 5.00 3.26 0.36
C ILE A 68 4.91 2.83 1.83
N GLY A 69 6.03 2.32 2.35
CA GLY A 69 6.21 1.97 3.75
C GLY A 69 7.23 2.89 4.40
N PHE A 70 6.75 3.83 5.23
CA PHE A 70 7.64 4.72 5.99
C PHE A 70 8.34 3.93 7.10
N GLY A 71 9.67 4.08 7.21
CA GLY A 71 10.50 3.33 8.16
C GLY A 71 10.68 1.83 7.84
N LEU A 72 10.15 1.36 6.70
CA LEU A 72 10.21 -0.06 6.30
C LEU A 72 11.37 -0.39 5.36
N GLY A 73 12.34 0.51 5.14
CA GLY A 73 13.46 0.29 4.22
C GLY A 73 14.24 -1.00 4.49
N LYS A 74 14.42 -1.35 5.77
CA LYS A 74 15.09 -2.60 6.21
C LYS A 74 14.31 -3.89 5.84
N LYS A 75 13.04 -3.79 5.45
CA LYS A 75 12.21 -4.93 5.04
C LYS A 75 12.29 -5.23 3.53
N LEU A 76 13.20 -4.57 2.80
CA LEU A 76 13.38 -4.80 1.36
C LEU A 76 13.59 -6.28 1.02
N GLU A 77 14.46 -6.99 1.75
CA GLU A 77 14.75 -8.41 1.48
C GLU A 77 13.56 -9.35 1.71
N SER A 78 12.59 -8.93 2.53
CA SER A 78 11.36 -9.67 2.82
C SER A 78 10.36 -9.63 1.66
N VAL A 79 10.43 -8.58 0.82
CA VAL A 79 9.49 -8.36 -0.29
C VAL A 79 10.13 -8.53 -1.68
N SER A 80 11.46 -8.51 -1.75
CA SER A 80 12.22 -8.74 -2.98
C SER A 80 12.13 -10.19 -3.47
N ASN A 81 12.55 -10.41 -4.73
CA ASN A 81 12.56 -11.73 -5.39
C ASN A 81 11.17 -12.37 -5.53
N GLN A 82 10.11 -11.55 -5.64
CA GLN A 82 8.71 -12.01 -5.76
C GLN A 82 8.27 -12.95 -4.63
N LYS A 83 8.91 -12.81 -3.45
CA LYS A 83 8.47 -13.52 -2.25
C LYS A 83 7.06 -13.04 -1.90
N PRO A 84 6.11 -13.95 -1.65
CA PRO A 84 4.81 -13.57 -1.14
C PRO A 84 4.96 -13.03 0.29
N PHE A 85 4.16 -12.02 0.61
CA PHE A 85 4.04 -11.46 1.95
C PHE A 85 2.62 -10.97 2.21
N ASP A 86 2.32 -10.70 3.47
CA ASP A 86 1.10 -10.05 3.92
C ASP A 86 1.41 -8.60 4.28
N ALA A 87 0.46 -7.70 4.04
CA ALA A 87 0.63 -6.29 4.35
C ALA A 87 -0.60 -5.72 5.03
N VAL A 88 -0.36 -4.83 6.00
CA VAL A 88 -1.36 -3.97 6.62
C VAL A 88 -1.15 -2.56 6.09
N TYR A 89 -2.19 -1.91 5.59
CA TYR A 89 -2.07 -0.63 4.90
C TYR A 89 -3.34 0.23 4.99
N CYS A 90 -3.18 1.52 4.73
CA CYS A 90 -4.30 2.40 4.38
C CYS A 90 -4.31 2.63 2.87
N ILE A 91 -5.50 2.78 2.30
CA ILE A 91 -5.67 3.24 0.92
C ILE A 91 -5.65 4.76 0.95
N ASP A 92 -4.81 5.37 0.14
CA ASP A 92 -4.65 6.82 0.02
C ASP A 92 -4.58 7.25 -1.44
N GLU A 93 -4.68 8.54 -1.68
CA GLU A 93 -4.51 9.16 -2.98
C GLU A 93 -3.16 9.88 -3.03
N ASN A 94 -2.41 9.64 -4.11
CA ASN A 94 -1.18 10.35 -4.42
C ASN A 94 -1.46 11.28 -5.61
N GLU A 95 -1.41 12.59 -5.34
CA GLU A 95 -1.47 13.63 -6.36
C GLU A 95 -0.05 14.01 -6.81
N PHE A 96 0.25 13.80 -8.08
CA PHE A 96 1.50 14.24 -8.68
C PHE A 96 1.26 14.88 -10.04
N ASN A 97 1.73 16.12 -10.19
CA ASN A 97 1.59 16.89 -11.43
C ASN A 97 0.13 16.96 -11.94
N GLY A 98 -0.82 17.16 -11.01
CA GLY A 98 -2.27 17.21 -11.30
C GLY A 98 -2.93 15.86 -11.58
N ASN A 99 -2.20 14.74 -11.50
CA ASN A 99 -2.76 13.40 -11.64
C ASN A 99 -2.92 12.75 -10.26
N VAL A 100 -4.15 12.37 -9.94
CA VAL A 100 -4.49 11.65 -8.71
C VAL A 100 -4.48 10.15 -9.00
N THR A 101 -3.72 9.40 -8.21
CA THR A 101 -3.57 7.94 -8.35
C THR A 101 -3.72 7.26 -7.00
N VAL A 102 -4.32 6.08 -6.97
CA VAL A 102 -4.42 5.30 -5.73
C VAL A 102 -3.03 4.80 -5.33
N GLN A 103 -2.67 5.01 -4.06
CA GLN A 103 -1.44 4.55 -3.43
C GLN A 103 -1.74 3.87 -2.11
N LEU A 104 -1.06 2.76 -1.83
CA LEU A 104 -1.19 2.05 -0.55
C LEU A 104 -0.09 2.53 0.41
N ARG A 105 -0.49 3.08 1.56
CA ARG A 105 0.45 3.41 2.64
C ARG A 105 0.59 2.21 3.57
N ILE A 106 1.70 1.50 3.46
CA ILE A 106 1.99 0.31 4.25
C ILE A 106 2.34 0.72 5.68
N LYS A 107 1.60 0.14 6.64
CA LYS A 107 1.85 0.27 8.08
C LYS A 107 2.75 -0.83 8.59
N ASP A 108 2.54 -2.05 8.10
CA ASP A 108 3.38 -3.20 8.47
C ASP A 108 3.39 -4.27 7.37
N LEU A 109 4.44 -5.09 7.40
CA LEU A 109 4.70 -6.19 6.48
C LEU A 109 5.03 -7.44 7.28
N LYS A 110 4.44 -8.56 6.89
CA LYS A 110 4.71 -9.88 7.46
C LYS A 110 5.02 -10.85 6.33
N SER A 111 6.24 -11.39 6.34
CA SER A 111 6.71 -12.43 5.42
C SER A 111 6.50 -13.83 5.99
#